data_AF-A0A0W1KIC5-F1
#
_entry.id   AF-A0A0W1KIC5-F1
#
_cell.length_a   1.000
_cell.length_b   1.000
_cell.length_c   1.000
_cell.angle_alpha   90.00
_cell.angle_beta   90.00
_cell.angle_gamma   90.00
#
_symmetry.space_group_name_H-M   'P 1'
#
loop_
_entity.id
_entity.type
_entity.pdbx_description
1 polymer ?
#
loop_
_entity_poly.entity_id
_entity_poly.type
_entity_poly.pdbx_seq_one_letter_code
_entity_poly.pdbx_strand_id
1 'polypeptide(L)'
;MGAILDFLLDVFFTDDVVEGLFQRFRRAKPAKGPKKIGAYDDGAGSLITGQIVEARLKGHGKTKALVLDPHAVSLVALTDHPGPGAFELASLAATKVGRLYALPSVVYKASDSMCKPIRGQKRLPKADFERVVELIPN
;
A
#
# COMPACT_ATOMS: atom_id res chain seq x y z
N MET A 1 2.64 -44.79 21.08
CA MET A 1 3.23 -44.28 22.33
C MET A 1 4.56 -43.67 21.95
N GLY A 2 4.84 -42.38 22.10
CA GLY A 2 4.11 -41.28 22.72
C GLY A 2 5.12 -40.15 22.96
N ALA A 3 4.72 -38.92 22.65
CA ALA A 3 5.31 -37.64 23.07
C ALA A 3 6.75 -37.39 22.59
N ILE A 4 6.99 -36.62 21.52
CA ILE A 4 6.81 -35.15 21.46
C ILE A 4 7.27 -34.53 22.79
N LEU A 5 8.57 -34.24 22.86
CA LEU A 5 9.15 -33.36 23.86
C LEU A 5 8.67 -31.93 23.56
N ASP A 6 7.48 -31.63 24.06
CA ASP A 6 7.06 -30.29 24.45
C ASP A 6 7.95 -29.88 25.63
N PHE A 7 8.79 -28.86 25.43
CA PHE A 7 9.40 -28.17 26.53
C PHE A 7 9.52 -26.68 26.21
N LEU A 8 8.93 -25.89 27.11
CA LEU A 8 9.05 -24.43 27.27
C LEU A 8 8.11 -23.58 26.43
N LEU A 9 6.90 -23.37 26.95
CA LEU A 9 6.53 -22.07 27.54
C LEU A 9 5.09 -22.13 28.04
N ASP A 10 4.90 -22.74 29.21
CA ASP A 10 3.78 -22.42 30.05
C ASP A 10 4.32 -22.40 31.47
N VAL A 11 4.27 -21.23 32.09
CA VAL A 11 4.15 -20.98 33.54
C VAL A 11 4.34 -19.48 33.78
N PHE A 12 3.20 -18.83 33.95
CA PHE A 12 2.94 -17.67 34.82
C PHE A 12 3.59 -16.33 34.48
N PHE A 13 2.82 -15.46 33.84
CA PHE A 13 2.57 -14.09 34.35
C PHE A 13 1.13 -13.70 33.95
N THR A 14 0.17 -14.04 34.81
CA THR A 14 -0.66 -13.09 35.58
C THR A 14 -1.65 -12.26 34.76
N ASP A 15 -2.91 -12.69 34.84
CA ASP A 15 -4.14 -12.11 34.32
C ASP A 15 -4.49 -10.66 34.76
N ASP A 16 -3.66 -9.97 35.53
CA ASP A 16 -4.01 -8.64 36.09
C ASP A 16 -3.54 -7.42 35.25
N VAL A 17 -2.75 -7.63 34.19
CA VAL A 17 -2.23 -6.50 33.36
C VAL A 17 -3.17 -6.15 32.20
N VAL A 18 -4.07 -7.06 31.82
CA VAL A 18 -4.91 -6.88 30.63
C VAL A 18 -6.03 -5.86 30.89
N GLU A 19 -6.51 -5.70 32.11
CA GLU A 19 -7.71 -4.89 32.37
C GLU A 19 -7.43 -3.38 32.50
N GLY A 20 -6.17 -2.99 32.78
CA GLY A 20 -5.75 -1.59 32.87
C GLY A 20 -5.50 -0.89 31.52
N LEU A 21 -5.25 -1.65 30.46
CA LEU A 21 -4.95 -1.09 29.13
C LEU A 21 -6.22 -0.82 28.29
N PHE A 22 -7.35 -1.47 28.63
CA PHE A 22 -8.59 -1.37 27.86
C PHE A 22 -9.49 -0.18 28.22
N GLN A 23 -9.29 0.50 29.36
CA GLN A 23 -10.13 1.67 29.71
C GLN A 23 -9.82 2.93 28.89
N ARG A 24 -8.68 3.03 28.20
CA ARG A 24 -8.36 4.17 27.32
C ARG A 24 -9.06 4.14 25.96
N PHE A 25 -9.75 3.05 25.61
CA PHE A 25 -10.41 2.91 24.31
C PHE A 25 -11.92 3.27 24.31
N ARG A 26 -12.47 3.80 25.42
CA ARG A 26 -13.90 4.18 25.50
C ARG A 26 -14.24 5.60 25.01
N ARG A 27 -13.38 6.25 24.22
CA ARG A 27 -13.72 7.51 23.51
C ARG A 27 -13.10 7.59 22.12
N ALA A 28 -13.34 6.60 21.28
CA ALA A 28 -13.21 6.78 19.84
C ALA A 28 -14.60 6.66 19.22
N LYS A 29 -15.11 7.78 18.69
CA LYS A 29 -16.34 7.82 17.88
C LYS A 29 -16.25 6.74 16.79
N PRO A 30 -17.37 6.10 16.40
CA PRO A 30 -17.34 5.04 15.41
C PRO A 30 -16.76 5.59 14.10
N ALA A 31 -15.56 5.14 13.75
CA ALA A 31 -14.97 5.45 12.46
C ALA A 31 -15.83 4.76 11.39
N LYS A 32 -16.47 5.59 10.56
CA LYS A 32 -17.31 5.18 9.44
C LYS A 32 -16.57 4.20 8.52
N GLY A 33 -16.91 2.91 8.62
CA GLY A 33 -16.75 1.85 7.62
C GLY A 33 -15.34 1.61 7.04
N PRO A 34 -15.10 0.45 6.42
CA PRO A 34 -13.93 0.28 5.57
C PRO A 34 -14.06 1.25 4.38
N LYS A 35 -13.25 2.33 4.38
CA LYS A 35 -13.13 3.20 3.21
C LYS A 35 -12.56 2.34 2.07
N LYS A 36 -13.32 2.22 0.98
CA LYS A 36 -12.91 1.53 -0.24
C LYS A 36 -11.53 2.04 -0.66
N ILE A 37 -10.53 1.17 -0.62
CA ILE A 37 -9.24 1.41 -1.28
C ILE A 37 -9.56 1.62 -2.77
N GLY A 38 -8.98 2.65 -3.40
CA GLY A 38 -9.04 2.81 -4.85
C GLY A 38 -10.18 3.65 -5.43
N ALA A 39 -10.85 4.52 -4.66
CA ALA A 39 -11.67 5.56 -5.28
C ALA A 39 -10.75 6.53 -6.06
N TYR A 40 -10.93 6.61 -7.38
CA TYR A 40 -10.24 7.57 -8.24
C TYR A 40 -10.76 8.98 -7.94
N ASP A 41 -10.28 9.55 -6.83
CA ASP A 41 -10.72 10.82 -6.26
C ASP A 41 -9.65 11.91 -6.43
N ASP A 42 -10.05 13.17 -6.28
CA ASP A 42 -9.14 14.31 -6.25
C ASP A 42 -8.51 14.37 -4.85
N GLY A 43 -7.22 14.01 -4.77
CA GLY A 43 -6.54 13.64 -3.53
C GLY A 43 -6.60 14.66 -2.39
N ALA A 44 -6.37 14.18 -1.17
CA ALA A 44 -6.15 15.02 -0.01
C ALA A 44 -4.64 15.16 0.28
N GLY A 45 -4.07 16.34 0.02
CA GLY A 45 -2.68 16.67 0.36
C GLY A 45 -1.74 16.77 -0.85
N SER A 46 -0.46 16.46 -0.63
CA SER A 46 0.64 16.49 -1.62
C SER A 46 0.57 15.35 -2.66
N LEU A 47 -0.22 14.30 -2.37
CA LEU A 47 -0.37 13.08 -3.17
C LEU A 47 -1.81 12.95 -3.70
N ILE A 48 -1.92 12.42 -4.91
CA ILE A 48 -3.20 12.22 -5.61
C ILE A 48 -3.35 10.74 -5.99
N THR A 49 -4.55 10.18 -5.89
CA THR A 49 -4.84 8.81 -6.35
C THR A 49 -4.50 8.65 -7.82
N GLY A 50 -3.82 7.58 -8.20
CA GLY A 50 -3.36 7.34 -9.58
C GLY A 50 -2.14 8.16 -9.97
N GLN A 51 -1.53 8.94 -9.06
CA GLN A 51 -0.28 9.63 -9.32
C GLN A 51 0.91 8.67 -9.27
N ILE A 52 1.92 8.94 -10.10
CA ILE A 52 3.19 8.22 -10.04
C ILE A 52 4.19 9.06 -9.26
N VAL A 53 4.84 8.43 -8.29
CA VAL A 53 5.80 9.06 -7.38
C VAL A 53 7.09 8.24 -7.34
N GLU A 54 8.19 8.89 -7.01
CA GLU A 54 9.37 8.19 -6.48
C GLU A 54 9.13 7.93 -4.99
N ALA A 55 9.03 6.67 -4.60
CA ALA A 55 8.82 6.26 -3.22
C ALA A 55 9.99 5.42 -2.72
N ARG A 56 10.28 5.51 -1.42
CA ARG A 56 11.16 4.56 -0.74
C ARG A 56 10.31 3.57 0.04
N LEU A 57 10.18 2.36 -0.51
CA LEU A 57 9.34 1.29 0.03
C LEU A 57 10.18 0.37 0.93
N LYS A 58 9.63 -0.03 2.09
CA LYS A 58 10.31 -0.94 3.01
C LYS A 58 10.49 -2.31 2.34
N GLY A 59 11.72 -2.82 2.29
CA GLY A 59 12.06 -4.11 1.66
C GLY A 59 12.27 -4.07 0.14
N HIS A 60 11.85 -3.01 -0.56
CA HIS A 60 12.05 -2.86 -2.01
C HIS A 60 13.03 -1.73 -2.36
N GLY A 61 13.28 -0.79 -1.44
CA GLY A 61 14.20 0.32 -1.65
C GLY A 61 13.55 1.50 -2.37
N LYS A 62 14.36 2.32 -3.05
CA LYS A 62 13.87 3.48 -3.82
C LYS A 62 13.35 2.99 -5.18
N THR A 63 12.08 3.23 -5.48
CA THR A 63 11.46 2.83 -6.75
C THR A 63 10.39 3.84 -7.18
N LYS A 64 9.92 3.73 -8.42
CA LYS A 64 8.69 4.41 -8.86
C LYS A 64 7.50 3.63 -8.33
N ALA A 65 6.46 4.33 -7.91
CA ALA A 65 5.26 3.71 -7.36
C ALA A 65 4.00 4.45 -7.81
N LEU A 66 2.92 3.71 -7.96
CA LEU A 66 1.58 4.24 -8.22
C LEU A 66 0.84 4.41 -6.89
N VAL A 67 0.28 5.60 -6.67
CA VAL A 67 -0.54 5.89 -5.49
C VAL A 67 -1.94 5.28 -5.66
N LEU A 68 -2.33 4.36 -4.79
CA LEU A 68 -3.67 3.78 -4.76
C LEU A 68 -4.63 4.56 -3.85
N ASP A 69 -4.13 4.95 -2.68
CA ASP A 69 -4.87 5.74 -1.70
C ASP A 69 -3.91 6.72 -1.02
N PRO A 70 -4.07 8.05 -1.21
CA PRO A 70 -3.23 9.05 -0.58
C PRO A 70 -3.47 9.16 0.93
N HIS A 71 -4.64 8.76 1.45
CA HIS A 71 -4.93 8.86 2.88
C HIS A 71 -4.19 7.79 3.69
N ALA A 72 -4.20 6.55 3.21
CA ALA A 72 -3.47 5.44 3.79
C ALA A 72 -2.02 5.35 3.25
N VAL A 73 -1.66 6.20 2.28
CA VAL A 73 -0.41 6.17 1.50
C VAL A 73 -0.09 4.74 1.05
N SER A 74 -1.09 4.13 0.42
CA SER A 74 -1.00 2.78 -0.15
C SER A 74 -0.54 2.88 -1.59
N LEU A 75 0.51 2.12 -1.92
CA LEU A 75 1.26 2.25 -3.16
C LEU A 75 1.49 0.88 -3.81
N VAL A 76 1.55 0.86 -5.13
CA VAL A 76 2.01 -0.30 -5.91
C VAL A 76 3.36 0.03 -6.52
N ALA A 77 4.33 -0.86 -6.36
CA ALA A 77 5.64 -0.69 -6.97
C ALA A 77 5.54 -0.77 -8.51
N LEU A 78 6.30 0.07 -9.19
CA LEU A 78 6.46 0.06 -10.64
C LEU A 78 7.88 -0.39 -10.98
N THR A 79 8.01 -1.12 -12.07
CA THR A 79 9.29 -1.55 -12.63
C THR A 79 9.36 -1.21 -14.12
N ASP A 80 10.56 -1.04 -14.62
CA ASP A 80 10.93 -0.88 -16.03
C ASP A 80 11.02 -2.21 -16.79
N HIS A 81 11.05 -3.34 -16.07
CA HIS A 81 11.18 -4.67 -16.65
C HIS A 81 9.87 -5.45 -16.57
N PRO A 82 9.49 -6.17 -17.65
CA PRO A 82 8.37 -7.11 -17.57
C PRO A 82 8.71 -8.27 -16.64
N GLY A 83 7.74 -8.71 -15.85
CA GLY A 83 7.87 -9.81 -14.91
C GLY A 83 6.55 -10.54 -14.68
N PRO A 84 6.59 -11.72 -14.02
CA PRO A 84 5.37 -12.48 -13.73
C PRO A 84 4.42 -11.66 -12.85
N GLY A 85 3.16 -11.52 -13.29
CA GLY A 85 2.15 -10.72 -12.60
C GLY A 85 2.31 -9.20 -12.78
N ALA A 86 3.27 -8.75 -13.59
CA ALA A 86 3.44 -7.34 -13.90
C ALA A 86 2.42 -6.90 -14.97
N PHE A 87 1.72 -5.80 -14.73
CA PHE A 87 0.75 -5.22 -15.67
C PHE A 87 1.36 -4.03 -16.40
N GLU A 88 1.39 -4.08 -17.72
CA GLU A 88 1.94 -2.99 -18.52
C GLU A 88 1.05 -1.74 -18.47
N LEU A 89 1.64 -0.60 -18.08
CA LEU A 89 0.99 0.70 -18.12
C LEU A 89 1.23 1.36 -19.49
N ALA A 90 0.51 0.88 -20.50
CA ALA A 90 0.67 1.29 -21.89
C ALA A 90 0.52 2.82 -22.09
N SER A 91 -0.33 3.47 -21.29
CA SER A 91 -0.49 4.93 -21.34
C SER A 91 0.77 5.72 -21.01
N LEU A 92 1.74 5.11 -20.31
CA LEU A 92 2.98 5.77 -19.91
C LEU A 92 4.08 5.69 -20.96
N ALA A 93 3.98 4.78 -21.93
CA ALA A 93 5.03 4.53 -22.92
C ALA A 93 5.42 5.80 -23.72
N ALA A 94 4.45 6.66 -24.02
CA ALA A 94 4.66 7.92 -24.74
C ALA A 94 4.95 9.13 -23.81
N THR A 95 5.05 8.90 -22.50
CA THR A 95 5.31 9.96 -21.50
C THR A 95 6.79 10.01 -21.10
N LYS A 96 7.21 11.08 -20.41
CA LYS A 96 8.59 11.24 -19.91
C LYS A 96 9.05 10.13 -18.95
N VAL A 97 8.12 9.41 -18.33
CA VAL A 97 8.43 8.28 -17.44
C VAL A 97 8.79 7.00 -18.21
N GLY A 98 8.39 6.91 -19.48
CA GLY A 98 8.62 5.76 -20.34
C GLY A 98 7.73 4.57 -20.01
N ARG A 99 8.07 3.43 -20.61
CA ARG A 99 7.36 2.16 -20.39
C ARG A 99 7.59 1.68 -18.96
N LEU A 100 6.50 1.44 -18.24
CA LEU A 100 6.52 0.89 -16.88
C LEU A 100 5.49 -0.22 -16.75
N TYR A 101 5.74 -1.11 -15.79
CA TYR A 101 4.87 -2.20 -15.41
C TYR A 101 4.54 -2.07 -13.92
N ALA A 102 3.26 -2.17 -13.58
CA ALA A 102 2.80 -2.22 -12.20
C ALA A 102 2.94 -3.64 -11.64
N LEU A 103 3.33 -3.75 -10.36
CA LEU A 103 3.42 -5.01 -9.62
C LEU A 103 2.25 -5.11 -8.61
N PRO A 104 1.01 -5.40 -9.07
CA PRO A 104 -0.18 -5.38 -8.22
C PRO A 104 -0.20 -6.48 -7.15
N SER A 105 0.71 -7.46 -7.19
CA SER A 105 0.81 -8.56 -6.23
C SER A 105 1.09 -8.10 -4.80
N VAL A 106 1.69 -6.92 -4.61
CA VAL A 106 2.04 -6.39 -3.28
C VAL A 106 1.65 -4.93 -3.18
N VAL A 107 0.84 -4.62 -2.18
CA VAL A 107 0.52 -3.25 -1.78
C VAL A 107 1.44 -2.82 -0.64
N TYR A 108 2.19 -1.76 -0.87
CA TYR A 108 3.08 -1.18 0.12
C TYR A 108 2.40 -0.04 0.85
N LYS A 109 2.67 0.07 2.15
CA LYS A 109 2.36 1.27 2.93
C LYS A 109 3.62 2.10 3.10
N ALA A 110 3.53 3.39 2.80
CA ALA A 110 4.61 4.35 3.01
C ALA A 110 4.12 5.54 3.86
N SER A 111 5.02 6.45 4.21
CA SER A 111 4.64 7.78 4.70
C SER A 111 4.74 8.78 3.55
N ASP A 112 3.95 9.85 3.61
CA ASP A 112 3.96 10.91 2.61
C ASP A 112 5.37 11.51 2.42
N SER A 113 6.12 11.70 3.51
CA SER A 113 7.51 12.17 3.49
C SER A 113 8.48 11.31 2.68
N MET A 114 8.12 10.05 2.42
CA MET A 114 8.93 9.09 1.65
C MET A 114 8.53 9.02 0.18
N CYS A 115 7.53 9.82 -0.22
CA CYS A 115 7.00 9.92 -1.57
C CYS A 115 7.37 11.27 -2.16
N LYS A 116 7.94 11.27 -3.37
CA LYS A 116 8.26 12.50 -4.10
C LYS A 116 7.53 12.49 -5.44
N PRO A 117 6.65 13.47 -5.70
CA PRO A 117 5.95 13.54 -6.98
C PRO A 117 6.94 13.81 -8.12
N ILE A 118 6.78 13.10 -9.23
CA ILE A 118 7.62 13.26 -10.41
C ILE A 118 7.16 14.50 -11.19
N ARG A 119 8.06 15.47 -11.38
CA ARG A 119 7.74 16.72 -12.09
C ARG A 119 7.33 16.42 -13.54
N GLY A 120 6.17 16.94 -13.95
CA GLY A 120 5.64 16.78 -15.30
C GLY A 120 4.88 15.47 -15.56
N GLN A 121 4.85 14.55 -14.58
CA GLN A 121 4.02 13.35 -14.64
C GLN A 121 2.67 13.66 -14.00
N LYS A 122 1.60 13.62 -14.79
CA LYS A 122 0.23 13.68 -14.29
C LYS A 122 -0.26 12.27 -13.91
N ARG A 123 -1.44 12.25 -13.31
CA ARG A 123 -2.22 11.06 -12.95
C ARG A 123 -2.32 10.07 -14.11
N LEU A 124 -2.19 8.78 -13.80
CA LEU A 124 -2.45 7.68 -14.71
C LEU A 124 -3.91 7.73 -15.20
N PRO A 125 -4.21 7.44 -16.47
CA PRO A 125 -5.60 7.38 -16.94
C PRO A 125 -6.43 6.42 -16.09
N LYS A 126 -7.71 6.78 -15.90
CA LYS A 126 -8.65 6.03 -15.06
C LYS A 126 -8.73 4.55 -15.47
N ALA A 127 -8.75 4.25 -16.76
CA ALA A 127 -8.84 2.88 -17.28
C ALA A 127 -7.65 2.01 -16.84
N ASP A 128 -6.42 2.51 -16.95
CA ASP A 128 -5.23 1.78 -16.52
C ASP A 128 -5.20 1.65 -15.00
N PHE A 129 -5.61 2.69 -14.27
CA PHE A 129 -5.69 2.65 -12.81
C PHE A 129 -6.67 1.58 -12.30
N GLU A 130 -7.89 1.55 -12.86
CA GLU A 130 -8.91 0.57 -12.47
C GLU A 130 -8.44 -0.85 -12.73
N ARG A 131 -7.78 -1.11 -13.87
CA ARG A 131 -7.18 -2.42 -14.15
C ARG A 131 -6.11 -2.81 -13.13
N VAL A 132 -5.26 -1.89 -12.72
CA VAL A 132 -4.26 -2.18 -11.67
C VAL A 132 -4.97 -2.55 -10.37
N VAL A 133 -6.02 -1.83 -9.99
CA VAL A 133 -6.77 -2.11 -8.76
C VAL A 133 -7.47 -3.47 -8.80
N GLU A 134 -8.05 -3.85 -9.94
CA GLU A 134 -8.68 -5.16 -10.13
C GLU A 134 -7.70 -6.34 -10.00
N LEU A 135 -6.43 -6.11 -10.31
CA LEU A 135 -5.37 -7.12 -10.22
C LEU A 135 -4.76 -7.26 -8.82
N ILE A 136 -5.13 -6.40 -7.87
CA ILE A 136 -4.65 -6.50 -6.50
C ILE A 136 -5.41 -7.65 -5.80
N PRO A 137 -4.70 -8.64 -5.21
CA PRO A 137 -5.36 -9.72 -4.48
C PRO A 137 -6.10 -9.16 -3.25
N ASN A 138 -7.36 -9.56 -3.07
CA ASN A 138 -8.18 -9.22 -1.91
C ASN A 138 -7.75 -9.98 -0.65
#